data_AF-A0A2E5WR84-F1
#
_entry.id   AF-A0A2E5WR84-F1
#
_cell.length_a   1.000
_cell.length_b   1.000
_cell.length_c   1.000
_cell.angle_alpha   90.00
_cell.angle_beta   90.00
_cell.angle_gamma   90.00
#
_symmetry.space_group_name_H-M   'P 1'
#
loop_
_entity.id
_entity.type
_entity.pdbx_description
1 polymer ?
#
loop_
_entity_poly.entity_id
_entity_poly.type
_entity_poly.pdbx_seq_one_letter_code
_entity_poly.pdbx_strand_id
1 'polypeptide(L)'
;MLRREPLLANGVLSGTLHHPPRAKRVIQLFMGGAASHLDTFDFKPALIRHHGEKSDFGEHVEAFQNGLGPWMRSPFEFTRHGQCGKHLSESVAPLGGVVDDLAFVHNLIGKTGVHSQATYLQATGFQRPGFPGMGSWVSYALGSENENLPTFVVLPDHRGYASNGPKNWASAFLPTHTQGTTIFPQRENPIPDLHPKAGFVTKNSHRAGIDLINRLNAGYAETRPGDDRLEARIQTYELAARLQLSATEALDIAKEPDHVLKLYGLSRDPKKYPKEINAPEETEYF
;
A
#
# COMPACT_ATOMS: atom_id res chain seq x y z
N MET A 1 24.07 26.25 2.94
CA MET A 1 23.57 26.89 1.71
C MET A 1 22.14 26.40 1.49
N LEU A 2 21.15 27.09 2.04
CA LEU A 2 19.73 26.71 1.91
C LEU A 2 19.13 27.52 0.75
N ARG A 3 19.19 26.96 -0.47
CA ARG A 3 18.44 27.44 -1.62
C ARG A 3 17.55 26.29 -2.07
N ARG A 4 16.23 26.53 -2.08
CA ARG A 4 15.19 25.82 -2.86
C ARG A 4 15.73 24.60 -3.62
N GLU A 5 15.77 23.44 -2.98
CA GLU A 5 16.14 22.20 -3.66
C GLU A 5 14.89 21.54 -4.25
N PRO A 6 14.90 21.17 -5.54
CA PRO A 6 13.91 20.28 -6.12
C PRO A 6 14.02 18.89 -5.46
N LEU A 7 13.00 18.04 -5.64
CA LEU A 7 12.98 16.61 -5.25
C LEU A 7 14.40 16.00 -5.20
N LEU A 8 14.86 15.66 -3.99
CA LEU A 8 16.28 15.42 -3.69
C LEU A 8 16.81 14.05 -4.16
N ALA A 9 15.93 13.08 -4.44
CA ALA A 9 16.28 11.94 -5.28
C ALA A 9 15.59 12.11 -6.63
N ASN A 10 16.36 12.41 -7.69
CA ASN A 10 15.80 12.61 -9.03
C ASN A 10 15.25 11.30 -9.58
N GLY A 11 13.95 11.28 -9.94
CA GLY A 11 13.41 10.25 -10.82
C GLY A 11 13.93 10.40 -12.25
N VAL A 12 13.58 9.47 -13.13
CA VAL A 12 14.02 9.52 -14.54
C VAL A 12 13.41 10.66 -15.34
N LEU A 13 12.36 11.30 -14.83
CA LEU A 13 11.77 12.51 -15.41
C LEU A 13 12.49 13.77 -14.92
N SER A 14 13.82 13.73 -14.78
CA SER A 14 14.69 14.80 -14.31
C SER A 14 14.68 16.01 -15.27
N GLY A 15 13.61 16.81 -15.17
CA GLY A 15 13.33 17.96 -16.02
C GLY A 15 12.03 18.67 -15.62
N THR A 16 11.55 19.57 -16.48
CA THR A 16 10.25 20.23 -16.28
C THR A 16 9.13 19.24 -16.61
N LEU A 17 8.43 18.77 -15.59
CA LEU A 17 7.21 17.99 -15.79
C LEU A 17 6.20 18.80 -16.62
N HIS A 18 5.46 18.14 -17.52
CA HIS A 18 4.41 18.79 -18.32
C HIS A 18 3.40 19.56 -17.47
N HIS A 19 3.15 19.07 -16.24
CA HIS A 19 2.35 19.73 -15.23
C HIS A 19 3.06 19.70 -13.87
N PRO A 20 2.93 20.77 -13.05
CA PRO A 20 3.40 20.71 -11.69
C PRO A 20 2.62 19.64 -10.90
N PRO A 21 3.29 18.83 -10.06
CA PRO A 21 2.61 17.82 -9.26
C PRO A 21 1.67 18.50 -8.26
N ARG A 22 0.41 18.07 -8.25
CA ARG A 22 -0.62 18.61 -7.33
C ARG A 22 -0.70 17.85 -6.01
N ALA A 23 -0.23 16.60 -5.99
CA ALA A 23 -0.17 15.76 -4.80
C ALA A 23 1.31 15.44 -4.49
N LYS A 24 1.65 15.49 -3.20
CA LYS A 24 2.99 15.14 -2.70
C LYS A 24 3.06 13.75 -2.10
N ARG A 25 1.92 13.24 -1.63
CA ARG A 25 1.79 11.98 -0.91
C ARG A 25 0.53 11.27 -1.41
N VAL A 26 0.62 9.96 -1.58
CA VAL A 26 -0.49 9.09 -1.96
C VAL A 26 -0.57 7.98 -0.95
N ILE A 27 -1.74 7.85 -0.31
CA ILE A 27 -2.07 6.73 0.56
C ILE A 27 -3.02 5.84 -0.23
N GLN A 28 -2.61 4.59 -0.43
CA GLN A 28 -3.44 3.58 -1.07
C GLN A 28 -3.88 2.56 -0.02
N LEU A 29 -5.18 2.43 0.15
CA LEU A 29 -5.77 1.39 0.97
C LEU A 29 -6.27 0.28 0.04
N PHE A 30 -5.74 -0.92 0.20
CA PHE A 30 -6.21 -2.12 -0.51
C PHE A 30 -6.86 -3.06 0.49
N MET A 31 -8.19 -3.08 0.49
CA MET A 31 -8.98 -3.96 1.33
C MET A 31 -9.12 -5.31 0.62
N GLY A 32 -8.22 -6.26 0.89
CA GLY A 32 -8.33 -7.62 0.35
C GLY A 32 -9.65 -8.28 0.80
N GLY A 33 -10.43 -8.82 -0.13
CA GLY A 33 -11.79 -9.32 0.13
C GLY A 33 -12.85 -8.22 0.01
N ALA A 34 -12.56 -7.02 0.52
CA ALA A 34 -13.34 -5.77 0.49
C ALA A 34 -14.83 -5.87 0.89
N ALA A 35 -15.38 -4.74 1.34
CA ALA A 35 -16.83 -4.58 1.36
C ALA A 35 -17.38 -4.55 -0.06
N SER A 36 -18.55 -5.13 -0.26
CA SER A 36 -19.27 -5.06 -1.53
C SER A 36 -19.54 -3.60 -1.90
N HIS A 37 -19.19 -3.22 -3.13
CA HIS A 37 -19.43 -1.86 -3.65
C HIS A 37 -20.94 -1.57 -3.76
N LEU A 38 -21.75 -2.60 -4.03
CA LEU A 38 -23.21 -2.54 -4.08
C LEU A 38 -23.84 -2.27 -2.70
N ASP A 39 -23.08 -2.54 -1.63
CA ASP A 39 -23.49 -2.37 -0.24
C ASP A 39 -22.87 -1.13 0.42
N THR A 40 -22.11 -0.33 -0.34
CA THR A 40 -21.39 0.85 0.16
C THR A 40 -21.65 2.08 -0.71
N PHE A 41 -21.09 2.10 -1.92
CA PHE A 41 -21.00 3.30 -2.75
C PHE A 41 -21.77 3.21 -4.06
N ASP A 42 -22.37 2.07 -4.41
CA ASP A 42 -22.98 1.85 -5.73
C ASP A 42 -24.45 1.44 -5.62
N PHE A 43 -25.30 2.44 -5.38
CA PHE A 43 -26.74 2.26 -5.33
C PHE A 43 -27.31 1.79 -6.67
N LYS A 44 -27.90 0.59 -6.69
CA LYS A 44 -28.55 -0.01 -7.87
C LYS A 44 -30.06 -0.16 -7.66
N PRO A 45 -30.90 0.76 -8.15
CA PRO A 45 -32.36 0.64 -8.06
C PRO A 45 -32.92 -0.65 -8.66
N ALA A 46 -32.25 -1.20 -9.69
CA ALA A 46 -32.65 -2.46 -10.31
C ALA A 46 -32.58 -3.66 -9.34
N LEU A 47 -31.57 -3.70 -8.47
CA LEU A 47 -31.46 -4.78 -7.47
C LEU A 47 -32.59 -4.76 -6.44
N ILE A 48 -33.14 -3.57 -6.16
CA ILE A 48 -34.34 -3.43 -5.31
C ILE A 48 -35.57 -3.95 -6.04
N ARG A 49 -35.76 -3.55 -7.30
CA ARG A 49 -36.91 -3.94 -8.11
C ARG A 49 -37.00 -5.45 -8.31
N HIS A 50 -35.87 -6.08 -8.59
CA HIS A 50 -35.80 -7.51 -8.93
C HIS A 50 -35.48 -8.40 -7.73
N HIS A 51 -35.47 -7.86 -6.51
CA HIS A 51 -35.05 -8.62 -5.33
C HIS A 51 -35.86 -9.92 -5.17
N GLY A 52 -35.14 -11.05 -5.04
CA GLY A 52 -35.72 -12.38 -4.88
C GLY A 52 -36.04 -13.09 -6.19
N GLU A 53 -36.05 -12.38 -7.32
CA GLU A 53 -36.20 -12.99 -8.65
C GLU A 53 -34.94 -13.75 -9.04
N LYS A 54 -35.08 -14.75 -9.93
CA LYS A 54 -33.93 -15.48 -10.47
C LYS A 54 -33.00 -14.53 -11.22
N SER A 55 -31.70 -14.62 -10.96
CA SER A 55 -30.71 -13.80 -11.67
C SER A 55 -30.57 -14.23 -13.13
N ASP A 56 -30.48 -13.24 -14.01
CA ASP A 56 -30.23 -13.41 -15.45
C ASP A 56 -29.35 -12.26 -15.95
N PHE A 57 -28.09 -12.57 -16.22
CA PHE A 57 -27.10 -11.60 -16.69
C PHE A 57 -27.12 -11.47 -18.22
N GLY A 58 -27.94 -12.25 -18.95
CA GLY A 58 -27.93 -12.28 -20.41
C GLY A 58 -26.69 -12.96 -21.01
N GLU A 59 -25.76 -13.41 -20.18
CA GLU A 59 -24.55 -14.11 -20.55
C GLU A 59 -24.16 -15.14 -19.50
N HIS A 60 -23.24 -16.04 -19.86
CA HIS A 60 -22.70 -16.99 -18.92
C HIS A 60 -21.75 -16.30 -17.95
N VAL A 61 -22.08 -16.32 -16.67
CA VAL A 61 -21.22 -15.82 -15.59
C VAL A 61 -20.64 -17.01 -14.84
N GLU A 62 -19.31 -17.07 -14.76
CA GLU A 62 -18.59 -18.07 -14.00
C GLU A 62 -18.75 -17.79 -12.49
N ALA A 63 -19.36 -18.74 -11.77
CA ALA A 63 -19.50 -18.68 -10.31
C ALA A 63 -18.55 -19.68 -9.65
N PHE A 64 -17.75 -19.22 -8.70
CA PHE A 64 -16.75 -20.06 -8.03
C PHE A 64 -17.38 -21.08 -7.07
N GLN A 65 -18.53 -20.77 -6.46
CA GLN A 65 -19.27 -21.65 -5.55
C GLN A 65 -20.79 -21.43 -5.69
N ASN A 66 -21.57 -22.50 -5.58
CA ASN A 66 -23.04 -22.52 -5.46
C ASN A 66 -23.87 -21.87 -6.59
N GLY A 67 -23.26 -21.55 -7.73
CA GLY A 67 -23.96 -20.96 -8.87
C GLY A 67 -24.44 -19.54 -8.61
N LEU A 68 -25.29 -19.02 -9.50
CA LEU A 68 -25.86 -17.68 -9.38
C LEU A 68 -27.10 -17.75 -8.49
N GLY A 69 -27.07 -17.10 -7.33
CA GLY A 69 -28.24 -16.90 -6.47
C GLY A 69 -29.27 -15.95 -7.09
N PRO A 70 -30.45 -15.77 -6.47
CA PRO A 70 -31.41 -14.76 -6.93
C PRO A 70 -30.83 -13.35 -6.82
N TRP A 71 -31.44 -12.38 -7.51
CA TRP A 71 -31.09 -10.97 -7.35
C TRP A 71 -31.29 -10.54 -5.89
N MET A 72 -30.25 -9.94 -5.33
CA MET A 72 -30.26 -9.50 -3.94
C MET A 72 -30.12 -7.98 -3.89
N ARG A 73 -31.08 -7.31 -3.24
CA ARG A 73 -30.91 -5.91 -2.86
C ARG A 73 -29.86 -5.81 -1.75
N SER A 74 -29.23 -4.64 -1.64
CA SER A 74 -28.38 -4.38 -0.48
C SER A 74 -29.20 -4.52 0.81
N PRO A 75 -28.66 -5.13 1.87
CA PRO A 75 -29.32 -5.16 3.18
C PRO A 75 -29.26 -3.79 3.89
N PHE A 76 -28.44 -2.86 3.39
CA PHE A 76 -28.26 -1.53 3.96
C PHE A 76 -29.11 -0.50 3.23
N GLU A 77 -29.68 0.43 4.00
CA GLU A 77 -30.42 1.57 3.45
C GLU A 77 -29.46 2.59 2.83
N PHE A 78 -29.89 3.23 1.73
CA PHE A 78 -29.11 4.25 1.03
C PHE A 78 -29.76 5.62 1.15
N THR A 79 -28.97 6.64 1.47
CA THR A 79 -29.42 8.03 1.49
C THR A 79 -28.48 8.94 0.69
N ARG A 80 -28.98 10.09 0.25
CA ARG A 80 -28.19 11.05 -0.53
C ARG A 80 -27.39 11.95 0.39
N HIS A 81 -26.11 12.14 0.05
CA HIS A 81 -25.20 13.00 0.80
C HIS A 81 -24.54 14.03 -0.12
N GLY A 82 -24.07 15.11 0.50
CA GLY A 82 -23.37 16.20 -0.18
C GLY A 82 -24.22 16.96 -1.20
N GLN A 83 -23.58 17.91 -1.88
CA GLN A 83 -24.16 18.67 -2.97
C GLN A 83 -24.25 17.82 -4.24
N CYS A 84 -23.34 16.85 -4.43
CA CYS A 84 -23.37 15.91 -5.53
C CYS A 84 -24.54 14.91 -5.45
N GLY A 85 -25.21 14.82 -4.30
CA GLY A 85 -26.35 13.92 -4.08
C GLY A 85 -25.98 12.44 -4.19
N LYS A 86 -24.72 12.10 -3.89
CA LYS A 86 -24.22 10.74 -3.97
C LYS A 86 -24.96 9.85 -2.96
N HIS A 87 -25.47 8.72 -3.44
CA HIS A 87 -26.07 7.71 -2.56
C HIS A 87 -24.94 6.95 -1.84
N LEU A 88 -24.99 6.96 -0.51
CA LEU A 88 -24.15 6.17 0.38
C LEU A 88 -25.04 5.25 1.21
N SER A 89 -24.61 4.02 1.44
CA SER A 89 -25.29 3.16 2.39
C SER A 89 -25.05 3.61 3.83
N GLU A 90 -25.89 3.19 4.76
CA GLU A 90 -25.76 3.52 6.18
C GLU A 90 -24.39 3.14 6.77
N SER A 91 -23.75 2.08 6.26
CA SER A 91 -22.44 1.62 6.74
C SER A 91 -21.30 2.58 6.41
N VAL A 92 -21.47 3.42 5.38
CA VAL A 92 -20.49 4.44 4.95
C VAL A 92 -21.04 5.86 5.01
N ALA A 93 -22.24 6.05 5.58
CA ALA A 93 -22.87 7.36 5.78
C ALA A 93 -22.01 8.38 6.54
N PRO A 94 -21.11 8.00 7.49
CA PRO A 94 -20.18 8.95 8.11
C PRO A 94 -19.27 9.69 7.11
N LEU A 95 -19.01 9.12 5.93
CA LEU A 95 -18.25 9.80 4.86
C LEU A 95 -19.07 10.87 4.14
N GLY A 96 -20.38 10.96 4.40
CA GLY A 96 -21.29 11.91 3.77
C GLY A 96 -20.89 13.38 3.95
N GLY A 97 -20.17 13.71 5.03
CA GLY A 97 -19.67 15.07 5.27
C GLY A 97 -18.54 15.52 4.34
N VAL A 98 -17.87 14.57 3.67
CA VAL A 98 -16.75 14.83 2.74
C VAL A 98 -17.00 14.25 1.35
N VAL A 99 -18.23 13.79 1.07
CA VAL A 99 -18.54 13.05 -0.17
C VAL A 99 -18.30 13.87 -1.44
N ASP A 100 -18.42 15.19 -1.35
CA ASP A 100 -18.17 16.11 -2.48
C ASP A 100 -16.67 16.22 -2.81
N ASP A 101 -15.77 15.83 -1.89
CA ASP A 101 -14.32 15.75 -2.10
C ASP A 101 -13.86 14.36 -2.59
N LEU A 102 -14.80 13.40 -2.71
CA LEU A 102 -14.51 12.03 -3.13
C LEU A 102 -14.78 11.85 -4.62
N ALA A 103 -13.87 11.14 -5.29
CA ALA A 103 -14.06 10.68 -6.66
C ALA A 103 -14.36 9.18 -6.66
N PHE A 104 -15.47 8.79 -7.30
CA PHE A 104 -15.86 7.39 -7.44
C PHE A 104 -15.63 6.91 -8.88
N VAL A 105 -14.95 5.79 -9.04
CA VAL A 105 -14.68 5.16 -10.35
C VAL A 105 -15.42 3.82 -10.41
N HIS A 106 -16.64 3.83 -10.98
CA HIS A 106 -17.53 2.66 -11.04
C HIS A 106 -17.32 1.77 -12.27
N ASN A 107 -16.54 2.24 -13.25
CA ASN A 107 -16.38 1.60 -14.55
C ASN A 107 -15.05 0.83 -14.69
N LEU A 108 -14.48 0.37 -13.57
CA LEU A 108 -13.31 -0.50 -13.60
C LEU A 108 -13.71 -1.91 -14.00
N ILE A 109 -13.07 -2.44 -15.04
CA ILE A 109 -13.32 -3.80 -15.56
C ILE A 109 -12.12 -4.69 -15.23
N GLY A 110 -12.38 -5.77 -14.50
CA GLY A 110 -11.40 -6.82 -14.24
C GLY A 110 -11.29 -7.80 -15.40
N LYS A 111 -10.11 -8.42 -15.56
CA LYS A 111 -9.85 -9.45 -16.59
C LYS A 111 -9.89 -10.88 -16.04
N THR A 112 -10.21 -11.05 -14.76
CA THR A 112 -10.17 -12.32 -14.03
C THR A 112 -10.99 -12.22 -12.76
N GLY A 113 -11.68 -13.32 -12.42
CA GLY A 113 -12.31 -13.51 -11.11
C GLY A 113 -11.38 -14.14 -10.06
N VAL A 114 -10.17 -14.55 -10.43
CA VAL A 114 -9.23 -15.22 -9.52
C VAL A 114 -8.52 -14.19 -8.65
N HIS A 115 -8.65 -14.33 -7.33
CA HIS A 115 -8.09 -13.37 -6.36
C HIS A 115 -6.60 -13.07 -6.55
N SER A 116 -5.76 -14.09 -6.76
CA SER A 116 -4.31 -13.90 -6.95
C SER A 116 -3.97 -13.17 -8.25
N GLN A 117 -4.71 -13.39 -9.33
CA GLN A 117 -4.46 -12.67 -10.58
C GLN A 117 -5.00 -11.24 -10.51
N ALA A 118 -6.13 -11.05 -9.82
CA ALA A 118 -6.75 -9.74 -9.61
C ALA A 118 -5.88 -8.83 -8.72
N THR A 119 -5.22 -9.36 -7.68
CA THR A 119 -4.28 -8.58 -6.86
C THR A 119 -3.08 -8.10 -7.67
N TYR A 120 -2.51 -8.94 -8.55
CA TYR A 120 -1.47 -8.47 -9.47
C TYR A 120 -2.00 -7.42 -10.44
N LEU A 121 -3.20 -7.61 -11.01
CA LEU A 121 -3.78 -6.68 -11.97
C LEU A 121 -3.98 -5.29 -11.33
N GLN A 122 -4.46 -5.27 -10.08
CA GLN A 122 -4.65 -4.03 -9.33
C GLN A 122 -3.32 -3.35 -8.97
N ALA A 123 -2.32 -4.13 -8.55
CA ALA A 123 -1.06 -3.56 -8.07
C ALA A 123 -0.09 -3.18 -9.21
N THR A 124 -0.11 -3.91 -10.32
CA THR A 124 0.89 -3.82 -11.41
C THR A 124 0.28 -3.50 -12.77
N GLY A 125 -1.03 -3.65 -12.97
CA GLY A 125 -1.69 -3.57 -14.27
C GLY A 125 -1.66 -4.87 -15.08
N PHE A 126 -1.02 -5.93 -14.58
CA PHE A 126 -0.87 -7.22 -15.25
C PHE A 126 -1.37 -8.38 -14.38
N GLN A 127 -1.94 -9.41 -14.99
CA GLN A 127 -2.42 -10.61 -14.27
C GLN A 127 -1.30 -11.61 -13.94
N ARG A 128 -0.10 -11.40 -14.49
CA ARG A 128 1.07 -12.26 -14.34
C ARG A 128 2.12 -11.57 -13.49
N PRO A 129 2.93 -12.33 -12.73
CA PRO A 129 4.04 -11.76 -11.99
C PRO A 129 5.13 -11.20 -12.93
N GLY A 130 6.06 -10.42 -12.36
CA GLY A 130 7.23 -9.90 -13.08
C GLY A 130 7.09 -8.47 -13.57
N PHE A 131 6.04 -7.76 -13.14
CA PHE A 131 5.84 -6.35 -13.45
C PHE A 131 5.95 -5.49 -12.20
N PRO A 132 6.48 -4.25 -12.32
CA PRO A 132 6.62 -3.36 -11.18
C PRO A 132 5.25 -2.92 -10.65
N GLY A 133 5.15 -2.80 -9.33
CA GLY A 133 3.98 -2.20 -8.69
C GLY A 133 3.85 -0.71 -9.00
N MET A 134 2.63 -0.17 -8.84
CA MET A 134 2.35 1.25 -9.05
C MET A 134 3.29 2.18 -8.25
N GLY A 135 3.54 1.86 -6.98
CA GLY A 135 4.45 2.65 -6.14
C GLY A 135 5.90 2.64 -6.64
N SER A 136 6.35 1.54 -7.24
CA SER A 136 7.69 1.46 -7.86
C SER A 136 7.77 2.32 -9.11
N TRP A 137 6.72 2.32 -9.96
CA TRP A 137 6.64 3.21 -11.12
C TRP A 137 6.65 4.69 -10.73
N VAL A 138 5.87 5.06 -9.72
CA VAL A 138 5.81 6.44 -9.21
C VAL A 138 7.16 6.86 -8.65
N SER A 139 7.80 6.01 -7.85
CA SER A 139 9.13 6.27 -7.29
C SER A 139 10.20 6.40 -8.36
N TYR A 140 10.17 5.53 -9.38
CA TYR A 140 11.09 5.58 -10.51
C TYR A 140 10.92 6.86 -11.34
N ALA A 141 9.67 7.25 -11.63
CA ALA A 141 9.38 8.38 -12.50
C ALA A 141 9.63 9.72 -11.81
N LEU A 142 9.11 9.89 -10.60
CA LEU A 142 9.08 11.18 -9.89
C LEU A 142 10.18 11.33 -8.84
N GLY A 143 10.77 10.23 -8.37
CA GLY A 143 11.78 10.27 -7.33
C GLY A 143 11.20 10.55 -5.94
N SER A 144 11.97 11.19 -5.06
CA SER A 144 11.63 11.43 -3.65
C SER A 144 11.87 12.87 -3.23
N GLU A 145 11.00 13.43 -2.38
CA GLU A 145 11.26 14.68 -1.63
C GLU A 145 12.18 14.45 -0.42
N ASN A 146 12.52 13.20 -0.11
CA ASN A 146 13.22 12.80 1.11
C ASN A 146 14.36 11.82 0.83
N GLU A 147 15.48 12.00 1.53
CA GLU A 147 16.67 11.16 1.40
C GLU A 147 16.75 10.05 2.46
N ASN A 148 15.98 10.15 3.55
CA ASN A 148 16.21 9.31 4.74
C ASN A 148 15.22 8.16 4.93
N LEU A 149 14.12 8.15 4.15
CA LEU A 149 13.05 7.15 4.23
C LEU A 149 12.68 6.71 2.80
N PRO A 150 12.16 5.47 2.65
CA PRO A 150 11.73 4.95 1.37
C PRO A 150 10.63 5.81 0.75
N THR A 151 10.72 6.05 -0.55
CA THR A 151 9.66 6.69 -1.33
C THR A 151 8.39 5.85 -1.37
N PHE A 152 8.54 4.52 -1.39
CA PHE A 152 7.44 3.57 -1.47
C PHE A 152 7.43 2.65 -0.25
N VAL A 153 6.46 2.89 0.64
CA VAL A 153 6.24 2.12 1.86
C VAL A 153 5.02 1.23 1.69
N VAL A 154 5.15 -0.02 2.14
CA VAL A 154 4.06 -1.00 2.19
C VAL A 154 3.75 -1.30 3.65
N LEU A 155 2.49 -1.12 4.05
CA LEU A 155 1.97 -1.44 5.39
C LEU A 155 1.00 -2.62 5.28
N PRO A 156 1.43 -3.86 5.52
CA PRO A 156 0.56 -5.02 5.44
C PRO A 156 -0.38 -5.12 6.65
N ASP A 157 -1.50 -5.82 6.47
CA ASP A 157 -2.35 -6.24 7.57
C ASP A 157 -1.56 -7.11 8.56
N HIS A 158 -1.85 -7.00 9.85
CA HIS A 158 -1.16 -7.77 10.88
C HIS A 158 -1.37 -9.28 10.77
N ARG A 159 -2.47 -9.72 10.15
CA ARG A 159 -2.81 -11.12 9.87
C ARG A 159 -1.99 -11.68 8.71
N GLY A 160 -1.43 -10.83 7.86
CA GLY A 160 -0.57 -11.23 6.77
C GLY A 160 -0.72 -10.38 5.52
N TYR A 161 -0.08 -10.82 4.44
CA TYR A 161 -0.16 -10.15 3.16
C TYR A 161 -1.44 -10.51 2.40
N ALA A 162 -1.83 -9.62 1.49
CA ALA A 162 -2.74 -9.97 0.40
C ALA A 162 -2.18 -11.14 -0.45
N SER A 163 -3.04 -11.75 -1.25
CA SER A 163 -2.66 -12.82 -2.17
C SER A 163 -1.42 -12.43 -3.01
N ASN A 164 -0.49 -13.38 -3.19
CA ASN A 164 0.88 -13.22 -3.75
C ASN A 164 1.93 -12.58 -2.85
N GLY A 165 1.58 -12.06 -1.68
CA GLY A 165 2.57 -11.55 -0.74
C GLY A 165 3.26 -10.26 -1.22
N PRO A 166 4.54 -10.07 -0.85
CA PRO A 166 5.34 -8.90 -1.23
C PRO A 166 5.45 -8.65 -2.74
N LYS A 167 5.20 -9.69 -3.56
CA LYS A 167 5.34 -9.63 -5.02
C LYS A 167 4.42 -8.61 -5.68
N ASN A 168 3.32 -8.21 -5.02
CA ASN A 168 2.43 -7.16 -5.52
C ASN A 168 3.13 -5.79 -5.59
N TRP A 169 4.17 -5.58 -4.80
CA TRP A 169 4.86 -4.28 -4.67
C TRP A 169 6.35 -4.38 -5.03
N ALA A 170 6.69 -5.35 -5.88
CA ALA A 170 8.06 -5.54 -6.35
C ALA A 170 8.48 -4.44 -7.33
N SER A 171 9.77 -4.09 -7.36
CA SER A 171 10.34 -3.25 -8.43
C SER A 171 10.44 -4.00 -9.77
N ALA A 172 10.47 -5.34 -9.72
CA ALA A 172 10.66 -6.21 -10.88
C ALA A 172 11.90 -5.80 -11.71
N PHE A 173 11.70 -5.34 -12.95
CA PHE A 173 12.78 -4.89 -13.83
C PHE A 173 13.18 -3.43 -13.63
N LEU A 174 12.50 -2.68 -12.75
CA LEU A 174 12.96 -1.35 -12.34
C LEU A 174 14.10 -1.45 -11.33
N PRO A 175 14.94 -0.40 -11.22
CA PRO A 175 16.03 -0.35 -10.25
C PRO A 175 15.57 -0.70 -8.83
N THR A 176 16.41 -1.45 -8.11
CA THR A 176 16.08 -2.01 -6.80
C THR A 176 15.72 -0.96 -5.75
N HIS A 177 16.21 0.28 -5.86
CA HIS A 177 15.85 1.37 -4.94
C HIS A 177 14.36 1.76 -4.99
N THR A 178 13.62 1.32 -6.02
CA THR A 178 12.16 1.55 -6.18
C THR A 178 11.31 0.44 -5.55
N GLN A 179 11.94 -0.56 -4.94
CA GLN A 179 11.28 -1.68 -4.28
C GLN A 179 10.41 -1.17 -3.11
N GLY A 180 9.16 -1.64 -3.04
CA GLY A 180 8.30 -1.37 -1.89
C GLY A 180 8.95 -1.89 -0.61
N THR A 181 9.17 -0.98 0.35
CA THR A 181 9.74 -1.30 1.66
C THR A 181 8.61 -1.65 2.61
N THR A 182 8.56 -2.91 3.03
CA THR A 182 7.56 -3.36 3.99
C THR A 182 7.91 -2.91 5.40
N ILE A 183 6.97 -2.24 6.06
CA ILE A 183 7.06 -1.88 7.48
C ILE A 183 5.90 -2.54 8.21
N PHE A 184 6.18 -3.11 9.39
CA PHE A 184 5.19 -3.73 10.27
C PHE A 184 5.12 -2.95 11.60
N PRO A 185 4.40 -1.82 11.65
CA PRO A 185 4.39 -0.93 12.82
C PRO A 185 3.95 -1.61 14.13
N GLN A 186 3.17 -2.68 14.03
CA GLN A 186 2.66 -3.47 15.16
C GLN A 186 3.71 -4.40 15.81
N ARG A 187 4.91 -4.53 15.23
CA ARG A 187 5.98 -5.39 15.75
C ARG A 187 6.97 -4.57 16.57
N GLU A 188 7.57 -5.20 17.58
CA GLU A 188 8.68 -4.59 18.35
C GLU A 188 9.84 -4.15 17.44
N ASN A 189 10.11 -4.93 16.38
CA ASN A 189 11.03 -4.54 15.33
C ASN A 189 10.26 -4.37 14.00
N PRO A 190 9.82 -3.15 13.65
CA PRO A 190 8.98 -2.90 12.48
C PRO A 190 9.65 -3.19 11.14
N ILE A 191 10.98 -3.11 11.11
CA ILE A 191 11.82 -3.35 9.94
C ILE A 191 12.77 -4.52 10.29
N PRO A 192 12.75 -5.63 9.54
CA PRO A 192 13.70 -6.73 9.75
C PRO A 192 15.16 -6.25 9.68
N ASP A 193 16.03 -6.88 10.48
CA ASP A 193 17.49 -6.66 10.46
C ASP A 193 17.96 -5.20 10.71
N LEU A 194 17.13 -4.40 11.39
CA LEU A 194 17.44 -3.00 11.74
C LEU A 194 18.58 -2.87 12.76
N HIS A 195 18.78 -3.87 13.62
CA HIS A 195 19.79 -3.82 14.69
C HIS A 195 20.77 -4.99 14.58
N PRO A 196 22.09 -4.74 14.68
CA PRO A 196 23.08 -5.81 14.70
C PRO A 196 22.95 -6.62 16.00
N LYS A 197 22.86 -7.95 15.90
CA LYS A 197 22.69 -8.88 17.04
C LYS A 197 23.98 -9.59 17.45
N ALA A 198 25.14 -8.95 17.30
CA ALA A 198 26.44 -9.60 17.57
C ALA A 198 27.40 -8.70 18.36
N GLY A 199 27.99 -9.24 19.43
CA GLY A 199 28.90 -8.50 20.33
C GLY A 199 30.21 -8.03 19.70
N PHE A 200 30.63 -8.63 18.58
CA PHE A 200 31.82 -8.20 17.82
C PHE A 200 31.53 -7.04 16.85
N VAL A 201 30.27 -6.63 16.69
CA VAL A 201 29.88 -5.47 15.87
C VAL A 201 30.00 -4.21 16.72
N THR A 202 31.17 -3.59 16.64
CA THR A 202 31.51 -2.31 17.26
C THR A 202 31.42 -1.21 16.21
N LYS A 203 31.40 0.07 16.61
CA LYS A 203 31.48 1.20 15.66
C LYS A 203 32.70 1.10 14.73
N ASN A 204 33.83 0.62 15.25
CA ASN A 204 35.07 0.49 14.50
C ASN A 204 35.02 -0.68 13.50
N SER A 205 34.55 -1.86 13.94
CA SER A 205 34.42 -3.01 13.03
C SER A 205 33.33 -2.80 11.98
N HIS A 206 32.26 -2.09 12.31
CA HIS A 206 31.24 -1.66 11.34
C HIS A 206 31.83 -0.74 10.27
N ARG A 207 32.56 0.32 10.67
CA ARG A 207 33.22 1.24 9.73
C ARG A 207 34.22 0.51 8.82
N ALA A 208 35.09 -0.31 9.41
CA ALA A 208 36.06 -1.10 8.64
C ALA A 208 35.38 -2.06 7.64
N GLY A 209 34.23 -2.64 8.02
CA GLY A 209 33.42 -3.47 7.14
C GLY A 209 32.84 -2.70 5.96
N ILE A 210 32.26 -1.52 6.20
CA ILE A 210 31.74 -0.64 5.14
C ILE A 210 32.88 -0.19 4.20
N ASP A 211 34.03 0.21 4.73
CA ASP A 211 35.20 0.62 3.94
C ASP A 211 35.72 -0.51 3.05
N LEU A 212 35.68 -1.76 3.53
CA LEU A 212 36.03 -2.94 2.73
C LEU A 212 35.01 -3.18 1.63
N ILE A 213 33.72 -3.15 1.93
CA ILE A 213 32.64 -3.34 0.95
C ILE A 213 32.72 -2.28 -0.15
N ASN A 214 32.91 -1.01 0.21
CA ASN A 214 33.02 0.08 -0.75
C ASN A 214 34.22 -0.09 -1.69
N ARG A 215 35.37 -0.53 -1.18
CA ARG A 215 36.54 -0.83 -2.02
C ARG A 215 36.28 -1.98 -2.98
N LEU A 216 35.64 -3.06 -2.53
CA LEU A 216 35.29 -4.20 -3.38
C LEU A 216 34.27 -3.80 -4.46
N ASN A 217 33.27 -3.01 -4.09
CA ASN A 217 32.27 -2.51 -5.01
C ASN A 217 32.89 -1.60 -6.09
N ALA A 218 33.77 -0.68 -5.70
CA ALA A 218 34.47 0.20 -6.64
C ALA A 218 35.29 -0.62 -7.67
N GLY A 219 36.09 -1.58 -7.21
CA GLY A 219 36.84 -2.46 -8.11
C GLY A 219 35.94 -3.31 -9.01
N TYR A 220 34.79 -3.77 -8.52
CA TYR A 220 33.82 -4.49 -9.34
C TYR A 220 33.18 -3.61 -10.41
N ALA A 221 32.81 -2.37 -10.06
CA ALA A 221 32.21 -1.39 -10.97
C ALA A 221 33.16 -1.03 -12.13
N GLU A 222 34.45 -0.83 -11.84
CA GLU A 222 35.47 -0.53 -12.85
C GLU A 222 35.55 -1.60 -13.96
N THR A 223 35.30 -2.87 -13.62
CA THR A 223 35.32 -3.98 -14.59
C THR A 223 34.07 -4.08 -15.48
N ARG A 224 33.00 -3.31 -15.18
CA ARG A 224 31.69 -3.40 -15.85
C ARG A 224 31.10 -2.01 -16.14
N PRO A 225 31.76 -1.21 -17.00
CA PRO A 225 31.25 0.09 -17.38
C PRO A 225 29.85 -0.02 -18.00
N GLY A 226 28.89 0.73 -17.44
CA GLY A 226 27.49 0.78 -17.91
C GLY A 226 26.53 -0.22 -17.27
N ASP A 227 26.97 -1.08 -16.34
CA ASP A 227 26.07 -1.96 -15.56
C ASP A 227 25.58 -1.24 -14.29
N ASP A 228 24.34 -0.73 -14.32
CA ASP A 228 23.73 0.05 -13.24
C ASP A 228 23.23 -0.80 -12.06
N ARG A 229 23.23 -2.13 -12.19
CA ARG A 229 22.70 -3.03 -11.15
C ARG A 229 23.51 -2.98 -9.86
N LEU A 230 24.83 -2.83 -9.96
CA LEU A 230 25.67 -2.69 -8.77
C LEU A 230 25.35 -1.38 -8.05
N GLU A 231 25.29 -0.27 -8.79
CA GLU A 231 24.98 1.05 -8.26
C GLU A 231 23.60 1.08 -7.57
N ALA A 232 22.57 0.52 -8.22
CA ALA A 232 21.24 0.40 -7.63
C ALA A 232 21.24 -0.42 -6.32
N ARG A 233 22.12 -1.42 -6.21
CA ARG A 233 22.27 -2.24 -5.01
C ARG A 233 23.03 -1.51 -3.90
N ILE A 234 24.05 -0.72 -4.23
CA ILE A 234 24.75 0.15 -3.28
C ILE A 234 23.76 1.15 -2.67
N GLN A 235 23.00 1.85 -3.51
CA GLN A 235 21.98 2.81 -3.08
C GLN A 235 20.93 2.19 -2.16
N THR A 236 20.55 0.92 -2.42
CA THR A 236 19.62 0.17 -1.56
C THR A 236 20.21 -0.06 -0.16
N TYR A 237 21.50 -0.44 -0.06
CA TYR A 237 22.16 -0.63 1.23
C TYR A 237 22.36 0.70 1.99
N GLU A 238 22.65 1.78 1.28
CA GLU A 238 22.76 3.11 1.90
C GLU A 238 21.40 3.63 2.40
N LEU A 239 20.31 3.35 1.67
CA LEU A 239 18.96 3.62 2.14
C LEU A 239 18.64 2.80 3.41
N ALA A 240 19.03 1.52 3.44
CA ALA A 240 18.87 0.67 4.62
C ALA A 240 19.66 1.22 5.83
N ALA A 241 20.88 1.71 5.62
CA ALA A 241 21.68 2.34 6.67
C ALA A 241 21.06 3.65 7.17
N ARG A 242 20.51 4.48 6.27
CA ARG A 242 19.78 5.71 6.65
C ARG A 242 18.50 5.39 7.42
N LEU A 243 17.74 4.40 6.97
CA LEU A 243 16.58 3.85 7.67
C LEU A 243 16.92 3.43 9.10
N GLN A 244 18.06 2.78 9.34
CA GLN A 244 18.49 2.41 10.71
C GLN A 244 18.66 3.62 11.63
N LEU A 245 18.99 4.79 11.08
CA LEU A 245 19.19 6.01 11.85
C LEU A 245 17.90 6.83 12.02
N SER A 246 16.97 6.78 11.05
CA SER A 246 15.78 7.64 11.00
C SER A 246 14.45 6.92 11.31
N ALA A 247 14.34 5.63 11.00
CA ALA A 247 13.07 4.90 11.10
C ALA A 247 12.58 4.73 12.54
N THR A 248 13.50 4.68 13.50
CA THR A 248 13.17 4.61 14.94
C THR A 248 12.44 5.86 15.42
N GLU A 249 12.75 7.05 14.88
CA GLU A 249 11.99 8.26 15.21
C GLU A 249 10.67 8.31 14.43
N ALA A 250 10.70 8.01 13.12
CA ALA A 250 9.54 8.13 12.26
C ALA A 250 8.41 7.14 12.57
N LEU A 251 8.71 6.03 13.26
CA LEU A 251 7.74 4.99 13.62
C LEU A 251 7.36 5.02 15.12
N ASP A 252 7.96 5.92 15.91
CA ASP A 252 7.68 6.04 17.35
C ASP A 252 6.42 6.89 17.60
N ILE A 253 5.27 6.23 17.52
CA ILE A 253 3.97 6.86 17.83
C ILE A 253 3.74 7.06 19.33
N ALA A 254 4.62 6.54 20.21
CA ALA A 254 4.44 6.68 21.66
C ALA A 254 4.58 8.14 22.14
N LYS A 255 5.16 9.00 21.31
CA LYS A 255 5.29 10.44 21.55
C LYS A 255 4.10 11.25 21.03
N GLU A 256 3.15 10.63 20.35
CA GLU A 256 1.97 11.32 19.81
C GLU A 256 1.03 11.73 20.95
N PRO A 257 0.41 12.92 20.88
CA PRO A 257 -0.57 13.35 21.88
C PRO A 257 -1.77 12.39 21.97
N ASP A 258 -2.36 12.24 23.16
CA ASP A 258 -3.52 11.36 23.40
C ASP A 258 -4.69 11.57 22.43
N HIS A 259 -4.95 12.82 22.04
CA HIS A 259 -6.01 13.14 21.09
C HIS A 259 -5.71 12.63 19.67
N VAL A 260 -4.43 12.55 19.27
CA VAL A 260 -3.97 11.97 18.00
C VAL A 260 -4.05 10.45 18.06
N LEU A 261 -3.59 9.85 19.15
CA LEU A 261 -3.73 8.41 19.38
C LEU A 261 -5.21 7.96 19.37
N LYS A 262 -6.10 8.79 19.91
CA LYS A 262 -7.55 8.59 19.81
C LYS A 262 -8.07 8.68 18.37
N LEU A 263 -7.56 9.61 17.56
CA LEU A 263 -7.90 9.68 16.13
C LEU A 263 -7.42 8.44 15.36
N TYR A 264 -6.28 7.84 15.75
CA TYR A 264 -5.82 6.57 15.21
C TYR A 264 -6.65 5.35 15.66
N GLY A 265 -7.59 5.55 16.59
CA GLY A 265 -8.39 4.46 17.18
C GLY A 265 -7.65 3.64 18.24
N LEU A 266 -6.47 4.08 18.69
CA LEU A 266 -5.61 3.35 19.63
C LEU A 266 -6.01 3.50 21.10
N SER A 267 -7.08 4.25 21.40
CA SER A 267 -7.60 4.41 22.76
C SER A 267 -8.39 3.20 23.27
N ARG A 268 -8.36 2.06 22.57
CA ARG A 268 -9.09 0.84 22.91
C ARG A 268 -8.13 -0.20 23.47
N ASP A 269 -8.42 -0.71 24.66
CA ASP A 269 -7.64 -1.80 25.27
C ASP A 269 -7.62 -3.03 24.34
N PRO A 270 -6.47 -3.67 24.12
CA PRO A 270 -6.40 -4.88 23.30
C PRO A 270 -7.24 -6.01 23.95
N LYS A 271 -8.38 -6.32 23.36
CA LYS A 271 -9.23 -7.44 23.82
C LYS A 271 -8.81 -8.74 23.15
N LYS A 272 -8.85 -9.81 23.92
CA LYS A 272 -8.68 -11.18 23.41
C LYS A 272 -10.05 -11.76 23.11
N TYR A 273 -10.21 -12.24 21.88
CA TYR A 273 -11.42 -12.93 21.44
C TYR A 273 -11.24 -14.45 21.53
N PRO A 274 -12.35 -15.20 21.72
CA PRO A 274 -12.38 -16.65 21.51
C PRO A 274 -11.92 -17.02 20.09
N LYS A 275 -11.55 -18.28 19.85
CA LYS A 275 -11.09 -18.71 18.51
C LYS A 275 -12.24 -18.91 17.52
N GLU A 276 -13.46 -18.97 18.02
CA GLU A 276 -14.68 -19.09 17.26
C GLU A 276 -15.10 -17.72 16.72
N ILE A 277 -15.54 -17.68 15.46
CA ILE A 277 -16.08 -16.47 14.83
C ILE A 277 -17.20 -15.93 15.72
N ASN A 278 -17.06 -14.68 16.18
CA ASN A 278 -18.00 -14.06 17.10
C ASN A 278 -18.27 -12.60 16.71
N ALA A 279 -19.53 -12.19 16.85
CA ALA A 279 -19.97 -10.84 16.46
C ALA A 279 -19.19 -9.71 17.18
N PRO A 280 -18.79 -9.83 18.46
CA PRO A 280 -17.93 -8.83 19.10
C PRO A 280 -16.58 -8.65 18.40
N GLU A 281 -15.88 -9.72 18.02
CA GLU A 281 -14.62 -9.66 17.27
C GLU A 281 -14.81 -9.04 15.88
N GLU A 282 -15.84 -9.48 15.16
CA GLU A 282 -16.16 -9.02 13.80
C GLU A 282 -16.61 -7.55 13.76
N THR A 283 -17.06 -7.00 14.91
CA THR A 283 -17.45 -5.59 15.03
C THR A 283 -16.36 -4.72 15.66
N GLU A 284 -15.30 -5.28 16.26
CA GLU A 284 -14.28 -4.51 16.97
C GLU A 284 -13.16 -3.96 16.07
N TYR A 285 -13.06 -4.36 14.82
CA TYR A 285 -12.01 -3.83 13.92
C TYR A 285 -12.57 -2.99 12.78
N PHE A 286 -12.96 -1.76 13.15
CA PHE A 286 -12.83 -0.53 12.38
C PHE A 286 -12.42 0.63 13.31
#